data_AF-A0A2N8DZ60-F1
#
_entry.id   AF-A0A2N8DZ60-F1
#
_cell.length_a   1.000
_cell.length_b   1.000
_cell.length_c   1.000
_cell.angle_alpha   90.00
_cell.angle_beta   90.00
_cell.angle_gamma   90.00
#
_symmetry.space_group_name_H-M   'P 1'
#
loop_
_entity.id
_entity.type
_entity.pdbx_description
1 polymer ?
#
loop_
_entity_poly.entity_id
_entity_poly.type
_entity_poly.pdbx_seq_one_letter_code
_entity_poly.pdbx_strand_id
1 'polypeptide(L)'
;MSADLQSACERFDKALSSLLDMNAVLREDLEVLLAAFPDQSGQVLRRSFVRASWAYVEAITFAFKNMATLLVDEGACEMDPKDKEFLNSQRFEAVENVKATMKLAAKAFSVPERNLGGGADWRHVKPSNSVRNRLLHPKSVEDLQVSNAEWESHKSAFDWFVRAFDGLLTDIVANANSRDTGGSP
;
A
#
# COMPACT_ATOMS: atom_id res chain seq x y z
N MET A 1 -12.08 -18.32 25.84
CA MET A 1 -11.66 -18.10 24.44
C MET A 1 -11.36 -19.47 23.85
N SER A 2 -11.91 -19.85 22.69
CA SER A 2 -11.55 -21.13 22.06
C SER A 2 -10.10 -21.06 21.56
N ALA A 3 -9.42 -22.21 21.45
CA ALA A 3 -8.05 -22.28 20.91
C ALA A 3 -7.97 -21.69 19.48
N ASP A 4 -9.04 -21.83 18.70
CA ASP A 4 -9.14 -21.30 17.33
C ASP A 4 -9.13 -19.76 17.31
N LEU A 5 -9.87 -19.12 18.22
CA LEU A 5 -9.91 -17.65 18.31
C LEU A 5 -8.56 -17.08 18.75
N GLN A 6 -7.86 -17.77 19.64
CA GLN A 6 -6.51 -17.35 20.06
C GLN A 6 -5.51 -17.41 18.88
N SER A 7 -5.53 -18.51 18.12
CA SER A 7 -4.70 -18.66 16.93
C SER A 7 -5.01 -17.62 15.84
N ALA A 8 -6.28 -17.22 15.69
CA ALA A 8 -6.69 -16.16 14.78
C ALA A 8 -6.11 -14.79 15.18
N CYS A 9 -6.23 -14.41 16.46
CA CYS A 9 -5.66 -13.17 16.99
C CYS A 9 -4.14 -13.13 16.82
N GLU A 10 -3.43 -14.20 17.17
CA GLU A 10 -1.97 -14.28 17.02
C GLU A 10 -1.52 -14.11 15.55
N ARG A 11 -2.25 -14.70 14.60
CA ARG A 11 -1.97 -14.52 13.16
C ARG A 11 -2.21 -13.09 12.71
N PHE A 12 -3.28 -12.46 13.18
CA PHE A 12 -3.58 -11.07 12.85
C PHE A 12 -2.54 -10.11 13.43
N ASP A 13 -2.17 -10.28 14.70
CA ASP A 13 -1.13 -9.48 15.36
C ASP A 13 0.19 -9.58 14.62
N LYS A 14 0.59 -10.80 14.22
CA LYS A 14 1.79 -11.00 13.41
C LYS A 14 1.71 -10.29 12.05
N ALA A 15 0.54 -10.29 11.40
CA ALA A 15 0.35 -9.59 10.13
C ALA A 15 0.45 -8.06 10.32
N LEU A 16 -0.11 -7.53 11.39
CA LEU A 16 -0.03 -6.12 11.74
C LEU A 16 1.42 -5.70 12.08
N SER A 17 2.12 -6.46 12.93
CA SER A 17 3.54 -6.21 13.21
C SER A 17 4.36 -6.23 11.93
N SER A 18 4.13 -7.21 11.05
CA SER A 18 4.81 -7.28 9.76
C SER A 18 4.55 -6.06 8.87
N LEU A 19 3.31 -5.54 8.84
CA LEU A 19 2.98 -4.30 8.13
C LEU A 19 3.81 -3.12 8.69
N LEU A 20 3.84 -2.96 10.02
CA LEU A 20 4.53 -1.86 10.68
C LEU A 20 6.04 -1.92 10.46
N ASP A 21 6.63 -3.11 10.58
CA ASP A 21 8.06 -3.33 10.37
C ASP A 21 8.46 -3.05 8.91
N MET A 22 7.70 -3.57 7.94
CA MET A 22 7.95 -3.29 6.52
C MET A 22 7.81 -1.80 6.20
N ASN A 23 6.79 -1.14 6.77
CA ASN A 23 6.59 0.29 6.61
C ASN A 23 7.78 1.10 7.15
N ALA A 24 8.31 0.73 8.32
CA ALA A 24 9.46 1.40 8.92
C ALA A 24 10.72 1.27 8.04
N VAL A 25 11.08 0.04 7.64
CA VAL A 25 12.27 -0.22 6.82
C VAL A 25 12.19 0.47 5.46
N LEU A 26 11.06 0.34 4.76
CA LEU A 26 10.92 0.88 3.41
C LEU A 26 10.82 2.41 3.39
N ARG A 27 10.34 3.03 4.48
CA ARG A 27 10.40 4.50 4.64
C ARG A 27 11.82 4.97 4.93
N GLU A 28 12.55 4.26 5.78
CA GLU A 28 13.96 4.54 6.05
C GLU A 28 14.78 4.52 4.76
N ASP A 29 14.59 3.51 3.89
CA ASP A 29 15.26 3.44 2.58
C ASP A 29 15.02 4.70 1.74
N LEU A 30 13.78 5.19 1.71
CA LEU A 30 13.41 6.38 0.95
C LEU A 30 13.98 7.66 1.56
N GLU A 31 13.97 7.78 2.88
CA GLU A 31 14.54 8.92 3.60
C GLU A 31 16.06 8.99 3.42
N VAL A 32 16.75 7.85 3.56
CA VAL A 32 18.19 7.73 3.34
C VAL A 32 18.55 8.07 1.89
N LEU A 33 17.76 7.61 0.91
CA LEU A 33 17.96 7.98 -0.49
C LEU A 33 17.85 9.49 -0.71
N LEU A 34 16.83 10.14 -0.16
CA LEU A 34 16.67 11.59 -0.30
C LEU A 34 17.77 12.37 0.42
N ALA A 35 18.21 11.91 1.59
CA ALA A 35 19.28 12.55 2.36
C ALA A 35 20.65 12.41 1.68
N ALA A 36 20.94 11.24 1.09
CA ALA A 36 22.20 10.97 0.41
C ALA A 36 22.38 11.76 -0.89
N PHE A 37 21.29 12.21 -1.51
CA PHE A 37 21.28 12.95 -2.77
C PHE A 37 20.52 14.27 -2.64
N PRO A 38 21.12 15.30 -1.99
CA PRO A 38 20.47 16.59 -1.81
C PRO A 38 20.15 17.29 -3.15
N ASP A 39 20.97 17.05 -4.18
CA ASP A 39 20.61 17.38 -5.56
C ASP A 39 19.76 16.26 -6.18
N GLN A 40 18.48 16.54 -6.37
CA GLN A 40 17.52 15.60 -6.94
C GLN A 40 17.50 15.59 -8.49
N SER A 41 18.42 16.30 -9.15
CA SER A 41 18.57 16.28 -10.60
C SER A 41 19.21 14.98 -11.13
N GLY A 42 19.95 14.27 -10.26
CA GLY A 42 20.72 13.10 -10.62
C GLY A 42 19.88 11.88 -11.01
N GLN A 43 20.22 11.26 -12.14
CA GLN A 43 19.52 10.06 -12.65
C GLN A 43 19.66 8.84 -11.71
N VAL A 44 20.75 8.73 -10.94
CA VAL A 44 20.94 7.66 -9.95
C VAL A 44 19.86 7.73 -8.87
N LEU A 45 19.66 8.91 -8.27
CA LEU A 45 18.60 9.11 -7.28
C LEU A 45 17.25 8.78 -7.88
N ARG A 46 16.90 9.40 -9.02
CA ARG A 46 15.55 9.28 -9.60
C ARG A 46 15.16 7.83 -9.84
N ARG A 47 16.04 7.05 -10.46
CA ARG A 47 15.80 5.62 -10.69
C ARG A 47 15.67 4.84 -9.39
N SER A 48 16.55 5.10 -8.43
CA SER A 48 16.56 4.38 -7.15
C SER A 48 15.31 4.69 -6.34
N PHE A 49 14.92 5.96 -6.28
CA PHE A 49 13.71 6.41 -5.62
C PHE A 49 12.45 5.82 -6.26
N VAL A 50 12.33 5.79 -7.60
CA VAL A 50 11.19 5.14 -8.27
C VAL A 50 11.09 3.66 -7.90
N ARG A 51 12.21 2.92 -7.89
CA ARG A 51 12.20 1.50 -7.54
C ARG A 51 11.85 1.27 -6.06
N ALA A 52 12.48 2.02 -5.15
CA ALA A 52 12.23 1.91 -3.71
C ALA A 52 10.79 2.28 -3.35
N SER A 53 10.26 3.36 -3.94
CA SER A 53 8.87 3.79 -3.68
C SER A 53 7.84 2.79 -4.20
N TRP A 54 8.07 2.12 -5.33
CA TRP A 54 7.18 1.06 -5.79
C TRP A 54 7.33 -0.23 -4.97
N ALA A 55 8.52 -0.55 -4.47
CA ALA A 55 8.69 -1.63 -3.51
C ALA A 55 7.87 -1.36 -2.22
N TYR A 56 7.90 -0.11 -1.72
CA TYR A 56 7.02 0.34 -0.64
C TYR A 56 5.54 0.14 -0.98
N VAL A 57 5.08 0.65 -2.13
CA VAL A 57 3.66 0.56 -2.53
C VAL A 57 3.20 -0.90 -2.62
N GLU A 58 4.00 -1.76 -3.24
CA GLU A 58 3.68 -3.18 -3.42
C GLU A 58 3.67 -3.93 -2.07
N ALA A 59 4.65 -3.67 -1.19
CA ALA A 59 4.73 -4.31 0.13
C ALA A 59 3.56 -3.91 1.04
N ILE A 60 3.22 -2.62 1.12
CA ILE A 60 2.10 -2.13 1.93
C ILE A 60 0.77 -2.63 1.37
N THR A 61 0.62 -2.67 0.04
CA THR A 61 -0.55 -3.29 -0.60
C THR A 61 -0.67 -4.76 -0.22
N PHE A 62 0.41 -5.53 -0.34
CA PHE A 62 0.41 -6.93 0.04
C PHE A 62 0.01 -7.13 1.51
N ALA A 63 0.57 -6.32 2.42
CA ALA A 63 0.28 -6.39 3.84
C ALA A 63 -1.20 -6.13 4.16
N PHE A 64 -1.80 -5.07 3.61
CA PHE A 64 -3.23 -4.82 3.76
C PHE A 64 -4.09 -5.95 3.18
N LYS A 65 -3.69 -6.48 2.02
CA LYS A 65 -4.39 -7.60 1.38
C LYS A 65 -4.36 -8.85 2.27
N ASN A 66 -3.21 -9.15 2.85
CA ASN A 66 -3.03 -10.28 3.77
C ASN A 66 -3.89 -10.11 5.03
N MET A 67 -3.90 -8.93 5.64
CA MET A 67 -4.74 -8.67 6.81
C MET A 67 -6.24 -8.79 6.49
N ALA A 68 -6.69 -8.26 5.34
CA ALA A 68 -8.07 -8.41 4.90
C ALA A 68 -8.43 -9.89 4.65
N THR A 69 -7.51 -10.66 4.05
CA THR A 69 -7.67 -12.10 3.82
C THR A 69 -7.86 -12.85 5.14
N LEU A 70 -7.02 -12.58 6.15
CA LEU A 70 -7.15 -13.18 7.47
C LEU A 70 -8.52 -12.90 8.09
N LEU A 71 -9.01 -11.66 8.06
CA LEU A 71 -10.34 -11.37 8.60
C LEU A 71 -11.47 -12.13 7.90
N VAL A 72 -11.35 -12.35 6.59
CA VAL A 72 -12.34 -13.08 5.82
C VAL A 72 -12.26 -14.58 6.10
N ASP A 73 -11.06 -15.15 6.16
CA ASP A 73 -10.84 -16.58 6.41
C ASP A 73 -11.31 -16.99 7.81
N GLU A 74 -11.17 -16.09 8.79
CA GLU A 74 -11.65 -16.30 10.16
C GLU A 74 -13.16 -16.01 10.33
N GLY A 75 -13.87 -15.65 9.26
CA GLY A 75 -15.30 -15.33 9.30
C GLY A 75 -15.61 -14.02 10.03
N ALA A 76 -14.61 -13.18 10.32
CA ALA A 76 -14.80 -11.86 10.93
C ALA A 76 -15.35 -10.83 9.94
N CYS A 77 -15.25 -11.09 8.63
CA CYS A 77 -15.85 -10.28 7.58
C CYS A 77 -16.44 -11.15 6.46
N GLU A 78 -17.70 -10.91 6.13
CA GLU A 78 -18.34 -11.49 4.93
C GLU A 78 -17.99 -10.68 3.68
N MET A 79 -17.59 -11.39 2.62
CA MET A 79 -17.29 -10.81 1.31
C MET A 79 -17.95 -11.65 0.22
N ASP A 80 -18.25 -11.01 -0.91
CA ASP A 80 -18.76 -11.75 -2.06
C ASP A 80 -17.66 -12.66 -2.66
N PRO A 81 -18.04 -13.70 -3.43
CA PRO A 81 -17.06 -14.66 -3.96
C PRO A 81 -15.97 -14.02 -4.83
N LYS A 82 -16.28 -12.92 -5.54
CA LYS A 82 -15.33 -12.25 -6.43
C LYS A 82 -14.28 -11.48 -5.63
N ASP A 83 -14.69 -10.83 -4.55
CA ASP A 83 -13.79 -10.15 -3.61
C ASP A 83 -12.86 -11.18 -2.92
N LYS A 84 -13.41 -12.33 -2.50
CA LYS A 84 -12.61 -13.45 -1.93
C LYS A 84 -11.59 -14.00 -2.93
N GLU A 85 -11.99 -14.19 -4.19
CA GLU A 85 -11.08 -14.62 -5.26
C GLU A 85 -9.96 -13.59 -5.49
N PHE A 86 -10.29 -12.30 -5.49
CA PHE A 86 -9.30 -11.25 -5.61
C PHE A 86 -8.28 -11.30 -4.47
N LEU A 87 -8.72 -11.43 -3.22
CA LEU A 87 -7.85 -11.52 -2.04
C LEU A 87 -6.88 -12.70 -2.12
N ASN A 88 -7.33 -13.83 -2.65
CA ASN A 88 -6.51 -15.03 -2.80
C ASN A 88 -5.60 -15.04 -4.05
N SER A 89 -5.85 -14.15 -5.01
CA SER A 89 -5.05 -14.09 -6.24
C SER A 89 -3.75 -13.27 -6.08
N GLN A 90 -2.68 -13.78 -6.69
CA GLN A 90 -1.35 -13.17 -6.65
C GLN A 90 -1.04 -12.25 -7.85
N ARG A 91 -1.88 -12.21 -8.89
CA ARG A 91 -1.53 -11.53 -10.15
C ARG A 91 -2.55 -10.47 -10.56
N PHE A 92 -2.15 -9.21 -10.41
CA PHE A 92 -2.89 -8.05 -10.88
C PHE A 92 -1.92 -6.96 -11.34
N GLU A 93 -2.38 -6.13 -12.27
CA GLU A 93 -1.69 -4.87 -12.59
C GLU A 93 -1.55 -4.03 -11.32
N ALA A 94 -0.34 -3.49 -11.08
CA ALA A 94 0.02 -2.91 -9.78
C ALA A 94 -0.98 -1.85 -9.28
N VAL A 95 -1.40 -0.95 -10.17
CA VAL A 95 -2.36 0.13 -9.84
C VAL A 95 -3.75 -0.43 -9.50
N GLU A 96 -4.23 -1.41 -10.26
CA GLU A 96 -5.52 -2.05 -9.98
C GLU A 96 -5.45 -2.87 -8.69
N ASN A 97 -4.30 -3.50 -8.41
CA ASN A 97 -4.07 -4.21 -7.17
C ASN A 97 -4.14 -3.29 -5.95
N VAL A 98 -3.49 -2.11 -6.01
CA VAL A 98 -3.56 -1.10 -4.94
C VAL A 98 -5.01 -0.67 -4.72
N LYS A 99 -5.70 -0.28 -5.80
CA LYS A 99 -7.06 0.24 -5.72
C LYS A 99 -8.03 -0.77 -5.13
N ALA A 100 -8.03 -1.99 -5.66
CA ALA A 100 -8.91 -3.05 -5.18
C ALA A 100 -8.57 -3.47 -3.75
N THR A 101 -7.29 -3.62 -3.41
CA THR A 101 -6.86 -3.94 -2.03
C THR A 101 -7.33 -2.88 -1.04
N MET A 102 -7.13 -1.59 -1.32
CA MET A 102 -7.55 -0.52 -0.41
C MET A 102 -9.06 -0.53 -0.17
N LYS A 103 -9.86 -0.76 -1.23
CA LYS A 103 -11.31 -0.90 -1.11
C LYS A 103 -11.71 -2.10 -0.25
N LEU A 104 -11.09 -3.26 -0.49
CA LEU A 104 -11.41 -4.48 0.25
C LEU A 104 -10.93 -4.44 1.69
N ALA A 105 -9.78 -3.82 1.95
CA ALA A 105 -9.32 -3.56 3.30
C ALA A 105 -10.32 -2.64 4.04
N ALA A 106 -10.75 -1.53 3.42
CA ALA A 106 -11.75 -0.66 4.03
C ALA A 106 -13.03 -1.43 4.42
N LYS A 107 -13.52 -2.28 3.52
CA LYS A 107 -14.66 -3.19 3.78
C LYS A 107 -14.36 -4.17 4.92
N ALA A 108 -13.21 -4.86 4.89
CA ALA A 108 -12.80 -5.84 5.89
C ALA A 108 -12.76 -5.26 7.30
N PHE A 109 -12.23 -4.05 7.42
CA PHE A 109 -12.10 -3.34 8.69
C PHE A 109 -13.33 -2.51 9.08
N SER A 110 -14.39 -2.51 8.25
CA SER A 110 -15.58 -1.69 8.47
C SER A 110 -15.28 -0.18 8.62
N VAL A 111 -14.34 0.32 7.82
CA VAL A 111 -13.99 1.75 7.77
C VAL A 111 -14.45 2.38 6.45
N PRO A 112 -14.62 3.71 6.39
CA PRO A 112 -15.05 4.37 5.16
C PRO A 112 -14.11 4.09 3.97
N GLU A 113 -14.68 3.82 2.80
CA GLU A 113 -13.89 3.73 1.57
C GLU A 113 -13.29 5.11 1.27
N ARG A 114 -11.96 5.19 1.18
CA ARG A 114 -11.29 6.44 0.82
C ARG A 114 -11.55 6.75 -0.66
N ASN A 115 -11.55 8.04 -1.01
CA ASN A 115 -11.63 8.43 -2.41
C ASN A 115 -10.30 8.07 -3.13
N LEU A 116 -10.25 6.88 -3.73
CA LEU A 116 -9.09 6.36 -4.45
C LEU A 116 -8.95 6.90 -5.88
N GLY A 117 -9.32 8.16 -6.12
CA GLY A 117 -8.89 8.85 -7.33
C GLY A 117 -9.96 9.28 -8.32
N GLY A 118 -11.03 9.89 -7.84
CA GLY A 118 -11.79 10.83 -8.68
C GLY A 118 -11.11 12.21 -8.81
N GLY A 119 -10.13 12.52 -7.96
CA GLY A 119 -9.53 13.84 -7.81
C GLY A 119 -8.22 14.07 -8.59
N ALA A 120 -7.72 15.30 -8.55
CA ALA A 120 -6.54 15.75 -9.29
C ALA A 120 -5.25 14.97 -8.97
N ASP A 121 -5.14 14.36 -7.79
CA ASP A 121 -3.90 13.71 -7.35
C ASP A 121 -3.68 12.32 -7.98
N TRP A 122 -4.76 11.59 -8.27
CA TRP A 122 -4.69 10.26 -8.90
C TRP A 122 -4.18 10.29 -10.35
N ARG A 123 -4.28 11.45 -11.01
CA ARG A 123 -3.79 11.62 -12.39
C ARG A 123 -2.31 11.30 -12.55
N HIS A 124 -1.54 11.35 -11.45
CA HIS A 124 -0.11 11.10 -11.42
C HIS A 124 0.26 9.62 -11.24
N VAL A 125 -0.67 8.79 -10.77
CA VAL A 125 -0.44 7.37 -10.47
C VAL A 125 -0.14 6.55 -11.73
N LYS A 126 -0.95 6.71 -12.78
CA LYS A 126 -0.72 6.00 -14.05
C LYS A 126 0.63 6.37 -14.70
N PRO A 127 1.00 7.66 -14.84
CA PRO A 127 2.33 8.04 -15.29
C PRO A 127 3.45 7.45 -14.43
N SER A 128 3.35 7.50 -13.10
CA SER A 128 4.33 6.91 -12.18
C SER A 128 4.52 5.41 -12.43
N ASN A 129 3.43 4.65 -12.61
CA ASN A 129 3.49 3.22 -12.92
C ASN A 129 4.18 2.95 -14.27
N SER A 130 3.96 3.81 -15.27
CA SER A 130 4.66 3.72 -16.56
C SER A 130 6.18 3.85 -16.39
N VAL A 131 6.63 4.82 -15.59
CA VAL A 131 8.07 5.01 -15.27
C VAL A 131 8.62 3.77 -14.56
N ARG A 132 7.90 3.21 -13.57
CA ARG A 132 8.30 1.97 -12.89
C ARG A 132 8.44 0.80 -13.86
N ASN A 133 7.43 0.56 -14.69
CA ASN A 133 7.45 -0.54 -15.64
C ASN A 133 8.64 -0.43 -16.59
N ARG A 134 8.93 0.77 -17.08
CA ARG A 134 10.08 1.07 -17.93
C ARG A 134 11.41 0.81 -17.22
N LEU A 135 11.54 1.21 -15.96
CA LEU A 135 12.76 1.03 -15.17
C LEU A 135 13.03 -0.42 -14.70
N LEU A 136 11.99 -1.26 -14.60
CA LEU A 136 12.13 -2.66 -14.20
C LEU A 136 12.29 -3.61 -15.37
N HIS A 137 11.80 -3.22 -16.55
CA HIS A 137 11.93 -3.99 -17.78
C HIS A 137 12.50 -3.13 -18.92
N PRO A 138 13.71 -2.55 -18.75
CA PRO A 138 14.29 -1.67 -19.76
C PRO A 138 14.61 -2.45 -21.03
N LYS A 139 14.18 -1.92 -22.17
CA LYS A 139 14.47 -2.43 -23.51
C LYS A 139 15.51 -1.58 -24.25
N SER A 140 15.77 -0.37 -23.75
CA SER A 140 16.80 0.52 -24.27
C SER A 140 17.46 1.37 -23.17
N VAL A 141 18.47 2.16 -23.52
CA VAL A 141 19.13 3.09 -22.58
C VAL A 141 18.21 4.26 -22.23
N GLU A 142 17.36 4.67 -23.16
CA GLU A 142 16.36 5.72 -22.98
C GLU A 142 15.34 5.32 -21.90
N ASP A 143 15.03 4.02 -21.78
CA ASP A 143 14.18 3.48 -20.71
C ASP A 143 14.74 3.75 -19.29
N LEU A 144 16.05 3.99 -19.18
CA LEU A 144 16.70 4.29 -17.90
C LEU A 144 16.75 5.79 -17.56
N GLN A 145 16.21 6.66 -18.43
CA GLN A 145 16.17 8.10 -18.21
C GLN A 145 14.85 8.52 -17.57
N VAL A 146 14.92 9.25 -16.47
CA VAL A 146 13.75 9.84 -15.81
C VAL A 146 13.79 11.35 -16.03
N SER A 147 12.89 11.84 -16.88
CA SER A 147 12.76 13.27 -17.16
C SER A 147 12.30 14.05 -15.92
N ASN A 148 12.44 15.38 -15.94
CA ASN A 148 11.96 16.23 -14.85
C ASN A 148 10.44 16.10 -14.65
N ALA A 149 9.67 16.03 -15.75
CA ALA A 149 8.23 15.88 -15.67
C ALA A 149 7.81 14.52 -15.07
N GLU A 150 8.50 13.44 -15.45
CA GLU A 150 8.29 12.12 -14.86
C GLU A 150 8.68 12.08 -13.39
N TRP A 151 9.77 12.75 -13.02
CA TRP A 151 10.22 12.85 -11.63
C TRP A 151 9.18 13.54 -10.74
N GLU A 152 8.70 14.72 -11.15
CA GLU A 152 7.67 15.44 -10.39
C GLU A 152 6.36 14.65 -10.33
N SER A 153 5.92 14.07 -11.46
CA SER A 153 4.72 13.24 -11.46
C SER A 153 4.87 12.01 -10.56
N HIS A 154 6.06 11.40 -10.51
CA HIS A 154 6.31 10.24 -9.66
C HIS A 154 6.27 10.61 -8.18
N LYS A 155 6.90 11.73 -7.79
CA LYS A 155 6.83 12.23 -6.41
C LYS A 155 5.39 12.50 -5.97
N SER A 156 4.61 13.19 -6.80
CA SER A 156 3.19 13.47 -6.50
C SER A 156 2.36 12.19 -6.35
N ALA A 157 2.62 11.18 -7.19
CA ALA A 157 1.96 9.88 -7.06
C ALA A 157 2.36 9.16 -5.77
N PHE A 158 3.63 9.18 -5.42
CA PHE A 158 4.13 8.53 -4.21
C PHE A 158 3.58 9.17 -2.93
N ASP A 159 3.62 10.50 -2.86
CA ASP A 159 3.02 11.29 -1.78
C ASP A 159 1.51 11.00 -1.63
N TRP A 160 0.81 10.83 -2.75
CA TRP A 160 -0.58 10.36 -2.72
C TRP A 160 -0.72 8.96 -2.12
N PHE A 161 0.10 7.98 -2.54
CA PHE A 161 0.07 6.61 -1.99
C PHE A 161 0.31 6.60 -0.49
N VAL A 162 1.31 7.34 -0.01
CA VAL A 162 1.63 7.48 1.41
C VAL A 162 0.43 7.99 2.19
N ARG A 163 -0.17 9.11 1.78
CA ARG A 163 -1.39 9.65 2.41
C ARG A 163 -2.56 8.67 2.39
N ALA A 164 -2.71 7.94 1.29
CA ALA A 164 -3.80 6.99 1.10
C ALA A 164 -3.67 5.81 2.10
N PHE A 165 -2.46 5.25 2.23
CA PHE A 165 -2.18 4.16 3.17
C PHE A 165 -2.22 4.61 4.64
N ASP A 166 -1.57 5.72 4.98
CA ASP A 166 -1.56 6.25 6.35
C ASP A 166 -2.97 6.59 6.82
N GLY A 167 -3.75 7.17 5.91
CA GLY A 167 -5.15 7.45 6.15
C GLY A 167 -5.95 6.18 6.45
N LEU A 168 -5.82 5.15 5.61
CA LEU A 168 -6.51 3.88 5.83
C LEU A 168 -6.11 3.25 7.17
N LEU A 169 -4.82 3.23 7.50
CA LEU A 169 -4.34 2.72 8.78
C LEU A 169 -4.90 3.52 9.96
N THR A 170 -4.95 4.84 9.85
CA THR A 170 -5.54 5.72 10.87
C THR A 170 -7.01 5.39 11.11
N ASP A 171 -7.80 5.21 10.05
CA ASP A 171 -9.22 4.86 10.17
C ASP A 171 -9.39 3.49 10.86
N ILE A 172 -8.54 2.51 10.52
CA ILE A 172 -8.56 1.16 11.11
C ILE A 172 -8.29 1.24 12.61
N VAL A 173 -7.25 1.96 13.03
CA VAL A 173 -6.89 2.13 14.44
C VAL A 173 -7.98 2.88 15.21
N ALA A 174 -8.54 3.94 14.62
CA ALA A 174 -9.63 4.70 15.25
C ALA A 174 -10.88 3.83 15.45
N ASN A 175 -11.22 2.98 14.47
CA ASN A 175 -12.35 2.06 14.58
C ASN A 175 -12.12 0.98 15.64
N ALA A 176 -10.89 0.46 15.77
CA ALA A 176 -10.54 -0.50 16.83
C ALA A 176 -10.72 0.12 18.23
N ASN A 177 -10.17 1.31 18.47
CA ASN A 177 -10.30 2.01 19.75
C ASN A 177 -11.77 2.35 20.11
N SER A 178 -12.57 2.70 19.10
CA SER A 178 -14.00 3.01 19.32
C SER A 178 -14.78 1.79 19.81
N ARG A 179 -14.42 0.58 19.34
CA ARG A 179 -15.04 -0.67 19.77
C ARG A 179 -14.69 -1.04 21.21
N ASP A 180 -13.46 -0.76 21.65
CA ASP A 180 -13.02 -1.05 23.02
C ASP A 180 -13.69 -0.14 24.06
N THR A 181 -13.97 1.12 23.71
CA THR A 181 -14.63 2.08 24.62
C THR A 181 -16.15 1.91 24.71
N GLY A 182 -16.79 1.25 23.74
CA GLY A 182 -18.24 1.02 23.71
C GLY A 182 -18.72 -0.25 24.44
N GLY A 183 -17.79 -1.00 25.06
CA GLY A 183 -18.03 -2.32 25.64
C GLY A 183 -18.04 -2.41 27.17
N SER A 184 -18.37 -1.35 27.89
CA SER A 184 -18.69 -1.45 29.33
C SER A 184 -20.21 -1.30 29.53
N PRO A 185 -20.90 -2.30 30.13
CA PRO A 185 -22.31 -2.19 30.49
C PRO A 185 -22.57 -1.13 31.56
#